data_AF-A0A935MHJ6-F1
#
_entry.id   AF-A0A935MHJ6-F1
#
_cell.length_a   1.000
_cell.length_b   1.000
_cell.length_c   1.000
_cell.angle_alpha   90.00
_cell.angle_beta   90.00
_cell.angle_gamma   90.00
#
_symmetry.space_group_name_H-M   'P 1'
#
loop_
_entity.id
_entity.type
_entity.pdbx_description
1 polymer ?
#
loop_
_entity_poly.entity_id
_entity_poly.type
_entity_poly.pdbx_seq_one_letter_code
_entity_poly.pdbx_strand_id
1 'polypeptide(L)'
;MTNETVIGTVWGAFFAGSAAKEKIALTDLPIDYANARVIITITGTGTVGCGICQPGVVYELGVTENDYQVSFEDFSKKETDPDFGYVSIVPRSDRMLLSAQFEVDFYLVARVNRLMRTMKRQVAVYVPVDAEGYETFITVGYAKEFVMTAPNSKFAMCNIEIEELV
;
A
#
# COMPACT_ATOMS: atom_id res chain seq x y z
N MET A 1 20.63 -7.58 -3.03
CA MET A 1 19.85 -8.19 -4.12
C MET A 1 20.01 -7.32 -5.35
N THR A 2 20.43 -7.89 -6.47
CA THR A 2 20.65 -7.18 -7.73
C THR A 2 19.30 -6.86 -8.36
N ASN A 3 18.99 -5.57 -8.44
CA ASN A 3 17.82 -4.99 -9.11
C ASN A 3 17.81 -5.43 -10.59
N GLU A 4 16.93 -6.35 -10.94
CA GLU A 4 16.59 -6.62 -12.34
C GLU A 4 15.15 -6.17 -12.56
N THR A 5 14.96 -5.11 -13.34
CA THR A 5 13.66 -4.82 -13.95
C THR A 5 13.25 -6.08 -14.70
N VAL A 6 12.14 -6.72 -14.31
CA VAL A 6 11.61 -7.87 -15.02
C VAL A 6 11.12 -7.40 -16.38
N ILE A 7 12.01 -7.50 -17.37
CA ILE A 7 11.73 -7.14 -18.77
C ILE A 7 10.95 -8.31 -19.39
N GLY A 8 9.64 -8.15 -19.57
CA GLY A 8 8.79 -9.17 -20.17
C GLY A 8 9.17 -9.52 -21.62
N THR A 9 9.70 -8.55 -22.39
CA THR A 9 10.27 -8.77 -23.74
C THR A 9 11.32 -7.70 -24.07
N VAL A 10 12.27 -8.01 -24.95
CA VAL A 10 13.25 -7.06 -25.49
C VAL A 10 12.57 -5.85 -26.17
N TRP A 11 11.40 -6.06 -26.76
CA TRP A 11 10.56 -5.01 -27.34
C TRP A 11 10.03 -4.06 -26.26
N GLY A 12 9.55 -4.61 -25.13
CA GLY A 12 9.14 -3.82 -23.97
C GLY A 12 10.27 -2.98 -23.39
N ALA A 13 11.49 -3.50 -23.29
CA ALA A 13 12.64 -2.72 -22.78
C ALA A 13 13.06 -1.56 -23.67
N PHE A 14 12.85 -1.66 -24.99
CA PHE A 14 13.28 -0.62 -25.92
C PHE A 14 12.30 0.57 -25.97
N PHE A 15 11.02 0.34 -25.68
CA PHE A 15 9.97 1.36 -25.76
C PHE A 15 9.35 1.74 -24.41
N ALA A 16 9.52 0.93 -23.36
CA ALA A 16 9.14 1.34 -22.01
C ALA A 16 10.21 2.29 -21.47
N GLY A 17 9.79 3.50 -21.07
CA GLY A 17 10.63 4.32 -20.21
C GLY A 17 10.99 3.52 -18.95
N SER A 18 12.21 3.72 -18.43
CA SER A 18 12.63 3.07 -17.19
C SER A 18 11.64 3.40 -16.07
N ALA A 19 10.95 2.39 -15.53
CA ALA A 19 10.11 2.57 -14.36
C ALA A 19 10.99 2.68 -13.12
N ALA A 20 10.87 3.79 -12.39
CA ALA A 20 11.51 3.93 -11.08
C ALA A 20 10.74 3.09 -10.05
N LYS A 21 11.43 2.47 -9.09
CA LYS A 21 10.75 1.91 -7.90
C LYS A 21 10.17 3.09 -7.11
N GLU A 22 8.84 3.15 -7.02
CA GLU A 22 8.13 4.24 -6.34
C GLU A 22 8.03 4.03 -4.83
N LYS A 23 7.90 2.77 -4.40
CA LYS A 23 7.64 2.38 -3.01
C LYS A 23 8.59 1.28 -2.57
N ILE A 24 9.00 1.32 -1.31
CA ILE A 24 9.78 0.27 -0.65
C ILE A 24 9.35 0.18 0.80
N ALA A 25 9.10 -1.04 1.29
CA ALA A 25 8.91 -1.33 2.70
C ALA A 25 10.06 -2.23 3.17
N LEU A 26 10.59 -1.93 4.35
CA LEU A 26 11.57 -2.76 5.04
C LEU A 26 10.95 -3.13 6.38
N THR A 27 10.51 -4.38 6.53
CA THR A 27 9.75 -4.83 7.71
C THR A 27 10.62 -5.58 8.72
N ASP A 28 11.80 -6.04 8.30
CA ASP A 28 12.70 -6.94 9.03
C ASP A 28 13.80 -6.21 9.81
N LEU A 29 13.59 -4.92 10.10
CA LEU A 29 14.54 -4.13 10.88
C LEU A 29 14.57 -4.62 12.35
N PRO A 30 15.76 -4.85 12.94
CA PRO A 30 15.87 -5.33 14.31
C PRO A 30 15.21 -4.37 15.33
N ILE A 31 14.23 -4.90 16.07
CA ILE A 31 13.43 -4.12 17.05
C ILE A 31 14.11 -3.99 18.43
N ASP A 32 15.14 -4.80 18.70
CA ASP A 32 15.71 -4.97 20.04
C ASP A 32 16.62 -3.82 20.50
N TYR A 33 16.87 -2.83 19.64
CA TYR A 33 17.78 -1.73 19.95
C TYR A 33 17.02 -0.52 20.50
N ALA A 34 17.10 -0.32 21.82
CA ALA A 34 16.47 0.79 22.54
C ALA A 34 16.83 2.19 22.01
N ASN A 35 17.98 2.33 21.34
CA ASN A 35 18.44 3.58 20.70
C ASN A 35 18.97 3.30 19.27
N ALA A 36 18.17 2.64 18.43
CA ALA A 36 18.55 2.38 17.04
C ALA A 36 18.77 3.70 16.26
N ARG A 37 19.92 3.83 15.61
CA ARG A 37 20.17 4.90 14.63
C ARG A 37 20.04 4.31 13.24
N VAL A 38 18.99 4.70 12.52
CA VAL A 38 18.76 4.30 11.14
C VAL A 38 19.28 5.40 10.21
N ILE A 39 20.21 5.05 9.31
CA ILE A 39 20.71 5.96 8.27
C ILE A 39 20.21 5.44 6.94
N ILE A 40 19.36 6.21 6.28
CA ILE A 40 18.80 5.88 4.97
C ILE A 40 19.55 6.70 3.93
N THR A 41 20.20 6.02 3.00
CA THR A 41 20.93 6.66 1.91
C THR A 41 20.27 6.26 0.59
N ILE A 42 19.76 7.24 -0.14
CA ILE A 42 19.12 7.02 -1.44
C ILE A 42 20.02 7.63 -2.50
N THR A 43 20.49 6.80 -3.43
CA THR A 43 21.44 7.19 -4.48
C THR A 43 20.93 6.78 -5.84
N GLY A 44 21.20 7.61 -6.84
CA GLY A 44 20.83 7.37 -8.22
C GLY A 44 21.65 8.28 -9.14
N THR A 45 21.63 7.98 -10.44
CA THR A 45 22.38 8.74 -11.45
C THR A 45 21.64 10.00 -11.93
N GLY A 46 20.37 10.17 -11.54
CA GLY A 46 19.54 11.34 -11.84
C GLY A 46 19.01 12.02 -10.57
N THR A 47 17.96 12.83 -10.72
CA THR A 47 17.27 13.44 -9.57
C THR A 47 16.63 12.35 -8.72
N VAL A 48 17.07 12.24 -7.47
CA VAL A 48 16.52 11.32 -6.47
C VAL A 48 15.78 12.14 -5.43
N GLY A 49 14.53 11.77 -5.18
CA GLY A 49 13.69 12.38 -4.14
C GLY A 49 13.03 11.30 -3.30
N CYS A 50 12.75 11.64 -2.04
CA CYS A 50 11.93 10.83 -1.15
C CYS A 50 10.73 11.67 -0.72
N GLY A 51 9.53 11.25 -1.12
CA GLY A 51 8.30 11.94 -0.73
C GLY A 51 7.96 11.68 0.75
N ILE A 52 8.01 10.41 1.15
CA ILE A 52 7.64 9.96 2.50
C ILE A 52 8.67 8.96 3.01
N CYS A 53 9.18 9.20 4.21
CA CYS A 53 9.99 8.26 4.97
C CYS A 53 9.38 8.07 6.35
N GLN A 54 8.78 6.90 6.60
CA GLN A 54 8.04 6.62 7.82
C GLN A 54 8.68 5.44 8.58
N PRO A 55 9.63 5.68 9.49
CA PRO A 55 10.10 4.66 10.42
C PRO A 55 9.03 4.39 11.49
N GLY A 56 8.88 3.12 11.89
CA GLY A 56 7.86 2.74 12.86
C GLY A 56 7.98 1.29 13.33
N VAL A 57 7.01 0.90 14.15
CA VAL A 57 6.86 -0.49 14.61
C VAL A 57 5.96 -1.23 13.63
N VAL A 58 6.42 -2.39 13.18
CA VAL A 58 5.65 -3.28 12.31
C VAL A 58 4.79 -4.20 13.17
N TYR A 59 3.52 -4.33 12.80
CA TYR A 59 2.59 -5.28 13.41
C TYR A 59 2.08 -6.25 12.36
N GLU A 60 2.35 -7.54 12.56
CA GLU A 60 1.77 -8.59 11.73
C GLU A 60 0.31 -8.85 12.16
N LEU A 61 -0.61 -8.75 11.20
CA LEU A 61 -2.05 -8.91 11.45
C LEU A 61 -2.52 -10.35 11.20
N GLY A 62 -1.96 -11.02 10.20
CA GLY A 62 -2.38 -12.34 9.75
C GLY A 62 -1.79 -12.69 8.40
N VAL A 63 -2.35 -13.71 7.75
CA VAL A 63 -1.93 -14.19 6.43
C VAL A 63 -2.86 -13.64 5.38
N THR A 64 -2.33 -12.83 4.47
CA THR A 64 -3.15 -12.17 3.45
C THR A 64 -3.50 -13.12 2.30
N GLU A 65 -4.76 -13.08 1.85
CA GLU A 65 -5.29 -13.89 0.76
C GLU A 65 -5.03 -13.22 -0.59
N ASN A 66 -5.03 -14.00 -1.68
CA ASN A 66 -4.65 -13.52 -3.01
C ASN A 66 -5.58 -12.46 -3.63
N ASP A 67 -6.74 -12.20 -3.03
CA ASP A 67 -7.78 -11.32 -3.57
C ASP A 67 -7.67 -9.85 -3.07
N TYR A 68 -6.48 -9.26 -3.22
CA TYR A 68 -6.26 -7.83 -2.97
C TYR A 68 -6.78 -7.00 -4.15
N GLN A 69 -7.39 -5.86 -3.85
CA GLN A 69 -7.90 -4.94 -4.85
C GLN A 69 -7.32 -3.54 -4.64
N VAL A 70 -6.86 -2.95 -5.74
CA VAL A 70 -6.52 -1.52 -5.80
C VAL A 70 -7.53 -0.83 -6.71
N SER A 71 -8.03 0.31 -6.27
CA SER A 71 -8.90 1.18 -7.06
C SER A 71 -8.47 2.63 -6.86
N PHE A 72 -8.85 3.49 -7.80
CA PHE A 72 -8.52 4.92 -7.77
C PHE A 72 -9.80 5.73 -7.79
N GLU A 73 -9.88 6.71 -6.90
CA GLU A 73 -10.95 7.71 -6.92
C GLU A 73 -10.39 9.02 -7.46
N ASP A 74 -10.87 9.39 -8.65
CA ASP A 74 -10.43 10.57 -9.39
C ASP A 74 -11.32 11.77 -9.05
N PHE A 75 -10.74 12.85 -8.54
CA PHE A 75 -11.46 14.08 -8.23
C PHE A 75 -11.51 15.07 -9.42
N SER A 76 -11.01 14.67 -10.59
CA SER A 76 -10.98 15.50 -11.79
C SER A 76 -12.38 15.88 -12.28
N LYS A 77 -12.51 17.11 -12.77
CA LYS A 77 -13.77 17.60 -13.34
C LYS A 77 -13.83 17.26 -14.82
N LYS A 78 -14.87 16.55 -15.24
CA LYS A 78 -15.11 16.18 -16.64
C LYS A 78 -16.39 16.89 -17.08
N GLU A 79 -16.24 17.94 -17.90
CA GLU A 79 -17.36 18.73 -18.41
C GLU A 79 -17.50 18.53 -19.92
N THR A 80 -18.67 18.05 -20.33
CA THR A 80 -19.04 17.93 -21.74
C THR A 80 -19.83 19.16 -22.17
N ASP A 81 -19.36 19.84 -23.21
CA ASP A 81 -20.04 20.95 -23.85
C ASP A 81 -21.40 20.46 -24.41
N PRO A 82 -22.54 21.03 -23.99
CA PRO A 82 -23.86 20.59 -24.42
C PRO A 82 -24.16 20.94 -25.90
N ASP A 83 -23.48 21.94 -26.47
CA ASP A 83 -23.74 22.45 -27.81
C ASP A 83 -22.86 21.78 -28.87
N PHE A 84 -21.60 21.44 -28.51
CA PHE A 84 -20.61 20.91 -29.45
C PHE A 84 -20.05 19.54 -29.07
N GLY A 85 -20.36 19.02 -27.88
CA GLY A 85 -19.95 17.68 -27.44
C GLY A 85 -18.47 17.52 -27.10
N TYR A 86 -17.69 18.60 -27.05
CA TYR A 86 -16.30 18.56 -26.61
C TYR A 86 -16.21 18.27 -25.11
N VAL A 87 -15.29 17.39 -24.72
CA VAL A 87 -15.03 17.08 -23.31
C VAL A 87 -13.82 17.89 -22.85
N SER A 88 -14.04 18.76 -21.88
CA SER A 88 -12.98 19.45 -21.14
C SER A 88 -12.71 18.70 -19.83
N ILE A 89 -11.42 18.39 -19.59
CA ILE A 89 -10.98 17.70 -18.38
C ILE A 89 -10.08 18.66 -17.61
N VAL A 90 -10.49 19.02 -16.40
CA VAL A 90 -9.66 19.75 -15.44
C VAL A 90 -9.05 18.73 -14.48
N PRO A 91 -7.77 18.38 -14.65
CA PRO A 91 -7.14 17.36 -13.82
C PRO A 91 -7.03 17.84 -12.38
N ARG A 92 -7.34 16.95 -11.44
CA ARG A 92 -7.13 17.14 -10.00
C ARG A 92 -6.37 15.94 -9.44
N SER A 93 -6.10 15.98 -8.13
CA SER A 93 -5.57 14.82 -7.43
C SER A 93 -6.55 13.66 -7.50
N ASP A 94 -6.00 12.47 -7.38
CA ASP A 94 -6.68 11.21 -7.16
C ASP A 94 -6.23 10.63 -5.81
N ARG A 95 -6.92 9.59 -5.36
CA ARG A 95 -6.48 8.79 -4.21
C ARG A 95 -6.60 7.32 -4.50
N MET A 96 -5.64 6.54 -4.00
CA MET A 96 -5.73 5.10 -4.04
C MET A 96 -6.60 4.55 -2.88
N LEU A 97 -7.39 3.55 -3.20
CA LEU A 97 -8.20 2.75 -2.29
C LEU A 97 -7.72 1.31 -2.36
N LEU A 98 -7.26 0.78 -1.25
CA LEU A 98 -6.78 -0.59 -1.12
C LEU A 98 -7.78 -1.41 -0.32
N SER A 99 -8.22 -2.55 -0.86
CA SER A 99 -8.98 -3.57 -0.14
C SER A 99 -8.13 -4.82 -0.04
N ALA A 100 -7.96 -5.34 1.18
CA ALA A 100 -7.18 -6.55 1.44
C ALA A 100 -7.94 -7.50 2.37
N GLN A 101 -7.93 -8.78 2.02
CA GLN A 101 -8.51 -9.85 2.82
C GLN A 101 -7.41 -10.69 3.45
N PHE A 102 -7.56 -11.05 4.72
CA PHE A 102 -6.58 -11.87 5.43
C PHE A 102 -7.22 -12.77 6.49
N GLU A 103 -6.57 -13.90 6.74
CA GLU A 103 -6.92 -14.84 7.78
C GLU A 103 -6.13 -14.55 9.06
N VAL A 104 -6.81 -14.66 10.20
CA VAL A 104 -6.22 -14.52 11.53
C VAL A 104 -6.57 -15.74 12.36
N ASP A 105 -5.57 -16.36 12.98
CA ASP A 105 -5.80 -17.44 13.93
C ASP A 105 -6.68 -16.98 15.10
N PHE A 106 -7.57 -17.85 15.57
CA PHE A 106 -8.58 -17.49 16.56
C PHE A 106 -7.99 -16.93 17.87
N TYR A 107 -6.79 -17.39 18.27
CA TYR A 107 -6.11 -16.88 19.48
C TYR A 107 -5.59 -15.44 19.33
N LEU A 108 -5.42 -14.94 18.11
CA LEU A 108 -4.97 -13.57 17.80
C LEU A 108 -6.11 -12.58 17.58
N VAL A 109 -7.33 -13.06 17.37
CA VAL A 109 -8.53 -12.23 17.07
C VAL A 109 -8.69 -11.05 18.03
N ALA A 110 -8.57 -11.27 19.34
CA ALA A 110 -8.72 -10.21 20.34
C ALA A 110 -7.60 -9.16 20.24
N ARG A 111 -6.36 -9.61 19.94
CA ARG A 111 -5.20 -8.72 19.75
C ARG A 111 -5.37 -7.86 18.51
N VAL A 112 -5.74 -8.47 17.38
CA VAL A 112 -5.96 -7.77 16.09
C VAL A 112 -7.08 -6.74 16.22
N ASN A 113 -8.21 -7.11 16.82
CA ASN A 113 -9.33 -6.17 17.00
C ASN A 113 -8.93 -4.95 17.86
N ARG A 114 -8.17 -5.16 18.95
CA ARG A 114 -7.66 -4.05 19.78
C ARG A 114 -6.67 -3.17 19.01
N LEU A 115 -5.77 -3.77 18.25
CA LEU A 115 -4.81 -3.06 17.42
C LEU A 115 -5.53 -2.21 16.36
N MET A 116 -6.46 -2.81 15.61
CA MET A 116 -7.24 -2.12 14.57
C MET A 116 -8.05 -0.95 15.11
N ARG A 117 -8.59 -1.04 16.34
CA ARG A 117 -9.27 0.09 17.01
C ARG A 117 -8.35 1.28 17.27
N THR A 118 -7.06 1.02 17.48
CA THR A 118 -6.04 2.06 17.66
C THR A 118 -5.60 2.59 16.30
N MET A 119 -5.28 1.70 15.35
CA MET A 119 -4.78 2.07 14.02
C MET A 119 -5.81 2.84 13.19
N LYS A 120 -7.12 2.58 13.35
CA LYS A 120 -8.19 3.35 12.66
C LYS A 120 -8.17 4.86 12.93
N ARG A 121 -7.48 5.31 13.98
CA ARG A 121 -7.40 6.74 14.37
C ARG A 121 -6.08 7.38 13.97
N GLN A 122 -5.23 6.66 13.25
CA GLN A 122 -3.86 7.06 12.96
C GLN A 122 -3.54 6.79 11.50
N VAL A 123 -2.61 7.59 10.98
CA VAL A 123 -1.99 7.31 9.69
C VAL A 123 -0.97 6.19 9.88
N ALA A 124 -1.04 5.17 9.03
CA ALA A 124 -0.12 4.04 9.05
C ALA A 124 0.26 3.63 7.62
N VAL A 125 1.36 2.87 7.53
CA VAL A 125 1.76 2.21 6.29
C VAL A 125 1.19 0.81 6.30
N TYR A 126 0.41 0.48 5.28
CA TYR A 126 -0.19 -0.84 5.09
C TYR A 126 0.59 -1.59 4.02
N VAL A 127 1.10 -2.77 4.38
CA VAL A 127 1.90 -3.64 3.52
C VAL A 127 1.16 -4.99 3.42
N PRO A 128 0.39 -5.24 2.35
CA PRO A 128 -0.40 -6.46 2.23
C PRO A 128 0.46 -7.72 2.03
N VAL A 129 1.54 -7.57 1.25
CA VAL A 129 2.50 -8.63 0.96
C VAL A 129 3.90 -8.03 1.02
N ASP A 130 4.76 -8.64 1.82
CA ASP A 130 6.18 -8.30 1.89
C ASP A 130 6.98 -9.17 0.92
N ALA A 131 6.80 -8.91 -0.38
CA ALA A 131 7.50 -9.60 -1.45
C ALA A 131 7.78 -8.65 -2.62
N GLU A 132 8.85 -8.92 -3.36
CA GLU A 132 9.18 -8.16 -4.57
C GLU A 132 8.10 -8.34 -5.65
N GLY A 133 7.71 -7.23 -6.29
CA GLY A 133 6.63 -7.16 -7.27
C GLY A 133 5.28 -6.73 -6.69
N TYR A 134 5.15 -6.64 -5.36
CA TYR A 134 3.92 -6.22 -4.68
C TYR A 134 3.99 -4.78 -4.13
N GLU A 135 5.04 -4.01 -4.47
CA GLU A 135 5.25 -2.67 -3.94
C GLU A 135 4.12 -1.69 -4.29
N THR A 136 3.41 -1.91 -5.39
CA THR A 136 2.23 -1.13 -5.81
C THR A 136 1.12 -1.14 -4.75
N PHE A 137 0.99 -2.23 -4.00
CA PHE A 137 -0.05 -2.38 -2.97
C PHE A 137 0.31 -1.70 -1.64
N ILE A 138 1.55 -1.20 -1.48
CA ILE A 138 1.95 -0.48 -0.28
C ILE A 138 1.19 0.86 -0.25
N THR A 139 0.42 1.09 0.81
CA THR A 139 -0.46 2.27 0.91
C THR A 139 -0.17 3.02 2.20
N VAL A 140 0.05 4.33 2.10
CA VAL A 140 0.16 5.22 3.26
C VAL A 140 -1.18 5.91 3.45
N GLY A 141 -1.85 5.64 4.56
CA GLY A 141 -3.23 6.07 4.70
C GLY A 141 -3.83 5.76 6.06
N TYR A 142 -5.15 5.69 6.09
CA TYR A 142 -5.90 5.29 7.28
C TYR A 142 -6.91 4.20 6.93
N ALA A 143 -7.21 3.34 7.90
CA ALA A 143 -8.18 2.27 7.72
C ALA A 143 -9.60 2.85 7.78
N LYS A 144 -10.24 2.95 6.61
CA LYS A 144 -11.61 3.43 6.45
C LYS A 144 -12.59 2.43 7.03
N GLU A 145 -12.47 1.16 6.63
CA GLU A 145 -13.34 0.09 7.08
C GLU A 145 -12.53 -1.14 7.51
N PHE A 146 -13.09 -1.87 8.48
CA PHE A 146 -12.52 -3.14 8.95
C PHE A 146 -13.67 -4.02 9.39
N VAL A 147 -13.79 -5.17 8.75
CA VAL A 147 -14.80 -6.18 9.03
C VAL A 147 -14.08 -7.47 9.40
N MET A 148 -14.55 -8.13 10.45
CA MET A 148 -13.99 -9.41 10.89
C MET A 148 -15.15 -10.38 11.09
N THR A 149 -15.07 -11.51 10.41
CA THR A 149 -16.05 -12.59 10.41
C THR A 149 -15.37 -13.85 10.91
N ALA A 150 -15.95 -14.51 11.91
CA ALA A 150 -15.45 -15.79 12.41
C ALA A 150 -16.31 -16.94 11.83
N PRO A 151 -15.96 -17.51 10.66
CA PRO A 151 -16.74 -18.60 10.06
C PRO A 151 -16.63 -19.91 10.86
N ASN A 152 -15.55 -20.06 11.63
CA ASN A 152 -15.31 -21.25 12.46
C ASN A 152 -14.45 -20.88 13.69
N SER A 153 -14.14 -21.88 14.53
CA SER A 153 -13.35 -21.69 15.75
C SER A 153 -11.83 -21.74 15.54
N LYS A 154 -11.34 -21.91 14.30
CA LYS A 154 -9.91 -22.00 13.97
C LYS A 154 -9.34 -20.66 13.51
N PHE A 155 -10.05 -19.99 12.61
CA PHE A 155 -9.62 -18.72 12.05
C PHE A 155 -10.80 -17.74 11.89
N ALA A 156 -10.47 -16.46 11.85
CA ALA A 156 -11.37 -15.39 11.46
C ALA A 156 -10.88 -14.80 10.14
N MET A 157 -11.82 -14.55 9.22
CA MET A 157 -11.57 -13.82 7.98
C MET A 157 -11.76 -12.34 8.24
N CYS A 158 -10.78 -11.53 7.85
CA CYS A 158 -10.78 -10.09 8.02
C CYS A 158 -10.72 -9.43 6.64
N ASN A 159 -11.53 -8.38 6.46
CA ASN A 159 -11.42 -7.49 5.31
C ASN A 159 -11.11 -6.07 5.82
N ILE A 160 -10.12 -5.43 5.23
CA ILE A 160 -9.72 -4.06 5.54
C ILE A 160 -9.77 -3.21 4.28
N GLU A 161 -10.39 -2.04 4.38
CA GLU A 161 -10.36 -1.01 3.36
C GLU A 161 -9.52 0.17 3.86
N ILE A 162 -8.54 0.56 3.05
CA ILE A 162 -7.57 1.61 3.34
C ILE A 162 -7.73 2.71 2.31
N GLU A 163 -7.78 3.94 2.80
CA GLU A 163 -7.81 5.13 1.98
C GLU A 163 -6.47 5.85 2.06
N GLU A 164 -5.86 6.09 0.91
CA GLU A 164 -4.60 6.83 0.80
C GLU A 164 -4.77 8.30 1.16
N LEU A 165 -3.71 8.88 1.72
CA LEU A 165 -3.63 10.31 1.96
C LEU A 165 -3.20 11.06 0.69
N VAL A 166 -3.97 12.09 0.35
CA VAL A 166 -3.72 13.01 -0.76
C VAL A 166 -3.01 14.27 -0.29
#